data_AF-A0A940WVB9-F1
#
_entry.id   AF-A0A940WVB9-F1
#
_cell.length_a   1.000
_cell.length_b   1.000
_cell.length_c   1.000
_cell.angle_alpha   90.00
_cell.angle_beta   90.00
_cell.angle_gamma   90.00
#
_symmetry.space_group_name_H-M   'P 1'
#
loop_
_entity.id
_entity.type
_entity.pdbx_description
1 polymer ?
#
loop_
_entity_poly.entity_id
_entity_poly.type
_entity_poly.pdbx_seq_one_letter_code
_entity_poly.pdbx_strand_id
1 'polypeptide(L)'
;MQQFIILCFICTLLSSCAANENSGGNTSPDYEGTKKMMVDMLQTDEGKKAVEELITEEEMQQKLVMDNNFVKETIQQTLTSEDGKKFWLEAMKDPEFAKTFAESMQAENEKILKGLMKDPEYQEMMMTILKDPEMEAAALELMQSKEYRQQVMTIMQESFESPLFVAKINEILMTVTAKHLDELTKQAESGGEAKKEEGGGEGGS
;
A
#
# COMPACT_ATOMS: atom_id res chain seq x y z
N MET A 1 -1.23 -98.56 -16.64
CA MET A 1 0.22 -98.78 -16.46
C MET A 1 1.09 -98.32 -17.63
N GLN A 2 0.54 -97.97 -18.80
CA GLN A 2 1.31 -97.48 -19.96
C GLN A 2 1.55 -95.95 -19.95
N GLN A 3 0.72 -95.17 -19.25
CA GLN A 3 0.88 -93.71 -19.15
C GLN A 3 1.95 -93.26 -18.12
N PHE A 4 2.22 -94.06 -17.09
CA PHE A 4 3.25 -93.74 -16.08
C PHE A 4 4.69 -93.95 -16.59
N ILE A 5 4.88 -94.86 -17.55
CA ILE A 5 6.19 -95.12 -18.17
C ILE A 5 6.58 -94.00 -19.14
N ILE A 6 5.60 -93.41 -19.85
CA ILE A 6 5.84 -92.29 -20.79
C ILE A 6 6.21 -90.99 -20.04
N LEU A 7 5.62 -90.75 -18.86
CA LEU A 7 5.94 -89.59 -18.03
C LEU A 7 7.37 -89.67 -17.45
N CYS A 8 7.85 -90.87 -17.11
CA CYS A 8 9.20 -91.06 -16.57
C CYS A 8 10.29 -90.94 -17.66
N PHE A 9 9.98 -91.30 -18.90
CA PHE A 9 10.90 -91.23 -20.03
C PHE A 9 11.10 -89.80 -20.59
N ILE A 10 10.12 -88.90 -20.38
CA ILE A 10 10.21 -87.49 -20.78
C ILE A 10 11.11 -86.68 -19.83
N CYS A 11 11.17 -87.03 -18.54
CA CYS A 11 12.02 -86.33 -17.56
C CYS A 11 13.53 -86.57 -17.78
N THR A 12 13.92 -87.66 -18.45
CA THR A 12 15.34 -87.95 -18.74
C THR A 12 15.88 -87.25 -19.99
N LEU A 13 15.02 -86.65 -20.82
CA LEU A 13 15.41 -85.98 -22.07
C LEU A 13 15.72 -84.49 -21.92
N LEU A 14 15.44 -83.88 -20.76
CA LEU A 14 15.79 -82.47 -20.48
C LEU A 14 17.15 -82.29 -19.78
N SER A 15 17.83 -83.38 -19.39
CA SER A 15 19.16 -83.34 -18.76
C SER A 15 20.32 -83.60 -19.73
N SER A 16 20.08 -83.52 -21.04
CA SER A 16 21.09 -83.79 -22.06
C SER A 16 21.27 -82.59 -23.00
N CYS A 17 21.75 -81.48 -22.46
CA CYS A 17 22.67 -80.62 -23.21
C CYS A 17 24.03 -80.73 -22.52
N ALA A 18 24.99 -81.30 -23.24
CA ALA A 18 26.27 -81.73 -22.73
C ALA A 18 27.08 -80.57 -22.15
N ALA A 19 27.59 -80.80 -20.94
CA ALA A 19 28.76 -80.13 -20.41
C ALA A 19 29.97 -80.49 -21.30
N ASN A 20 30.50 -79.48 -21.99
CA ASN A 20 31.86 -79.49 -22.47
C ASN A 20 32.71 -78.83 -21.37
N GLU A 21 33.53 -79.62 -20.68
CA GLU A 21 34.59 -79.08 -19.83
C GLU A 21 35.62 -78.39 -20.73
N ASN A 22 35.57 -77.05 -20.78
CA ASN A 22 36.80 -76.28 -20.71
C ASN A 22 36.54 -74.88 -20.16
N SER A 23 37.24 -74.56 -19.06
CA SER A 23 37.53 -73.23 -18.55
C SER A 23 36.44 -72.50 -17.75
N GLY A 24 36.50 -72.70 -16.43
CA GLY A 24 36.55 -71.57 -15.49
C GLY A 24 35.24 -71.17 -14.79
N GLY A 25 35.24 -71.31 -13.46
CA GLY A 25 34.69 -70.26 -12.60
C GLY A 25 33.18 -70.25 -12.39
N ASN A 26 32.78 -70.80 -11.25
CA ASN A 26 31.77 -70.23 -10.35
C ASN A 26 31.48 -68.73 -10.59
N THR A 27 30.30 -68.36 -11.12
CA THR A 27 29.69 -67.04 -10.88
C THR A 27 28.28 -66.99 -11.48
N SER A 28 27.28 -66.74 -10.64
CA SER A 28 26.07 -65.98 -11.03
C SER A 28 26.48 -64.82 -11.96
N PRO A 29 25.70 -64.44 -12.98
CA PRO A 29 26.05 -63.28 -13.82
C PRO A 29 26.43 -62.13 -12.90
N ASP A 30 27.68 -61.68 -13.05
CA ASP A 30 28.36 -60.75 -12.16
C ASP A 30 27.48 -59.49 -12.04
N TYR A 31 26.75 -59.40 -10.93
CA TYR A 31 25.82 -58.31 -10.66
C TYR A 31 26.56 -56.97 -10.69
N GLU A 32 27.82 -56.97 -10.25
CA GLU A 32 28.70 -55.81 -10.33
C GLU A 32 29.11 -55.50 -11.78
N GLY A 33 29.41 -56.51 -12.60
CA GLY A 33 29.66 -56.35 -14.03
C GLY A 33 28.44 -55.79 -14.80
N THR A 34 27.24 -56.28 -14.49
CA THR A 34 25.98 -55.82 -15.13
C THR A 34 25.61 -54.42 -14.65
N LYS A 35 25.79 -54.12 -13.37
CA LYS A 35 25.60 -52.77 -12.78
C LYS A 35 26.57 -51.77 -13.38
N LYS A 36 27.85 -52.15 -13.53
CA LYS A 36 28.86 -51.30 -14.15
C LYS A 36 28.53 -51.01 -15.61
N MET A 37 28.11 -52.03 -16.37
CA MET A 37 27.66 -51.86 -17.75
C MET A 37 26.44 -50.92 -17.86
N MET A 38 25.46 -51.02 -16.94
CA MET A 38 24.30 -50.12 -16.90
C MET A 38 24.68 -48.68 -16.54
N VAL A 39 25.57 -48.48 -15.57
CA VAL A 39 26.07 -47.15 -15.21
C VAL A 39 26.86 -46.53 -16.36
N ASP A 40 27.70 -47.32 -17.02
CA ASP A 40 28.48 -46.86 -18.18
C ASP A 40 27.55 -46.49 -19.35
N MET A 41 26.49 -47.27 -19.61
CA MET A 41 25.45 -46.97 -20.61
C MET A 41 24.68 -45.67 -20.31
N LEU A 42 24.38 -45.38 -19.03
CA LEU A 42 23.76 -44.12 -18.63
C LEU A 42 24.72 -42.92 -18.76
N GLN A 43 26.03 -43.16 -18.64
CA GLN A 43 27.06 -42.12 -18.75
C GLN A 43 27.51 -41.86 -20.18
N THR A 44 27.21 -42.75 -21.14
CA THR A 44 27.52 -42.51 -22.55
C THR A 44 26.74 -41.33 -23.11
N ASP A 45 27.22 -40.79 -24.24
CA ASP A 45 26.59 -39.66 -24.90
C ASP A 45 25.18 -40.00 -25.40
N GLU A 46 24.93 -41.27 -25.77
CA GLU A 46 23.59 -41.76 -26.11
C GLU A 46 22.67 -41.82 -24.87
N GLY A 47 23.18 -42.25 -23.71
CA GLY A 47 22.43 -42.28 -22.46
C GLY A 47 22.03 -40.87 -22.00
N LYS A 48 22.96 -39.91 -22.08
CA LYS A 48 22.68 -38.50 -21.77
C LYS A 48 21.67 -37.89 -22.74
N LYS A 49 21.80 -38.15 -24.05
CA LYS A 49 20.85 -37.68 -25.06
C LYS A 49 19.45 -38.26 -24.87
N ALA A 50 19.35 -39.55 -24.56
CA ALA A 50 18.06 -40.18 -24.29
C ALA A 50 17.39 -39.57 -23.05
N VAL A 51 18.15 -39.27 -22.00
CA VAL A 51 17.62 -38.58 -20.81
C VAL A 51 17.25 -37.12 -21.12
N GLU A 52 18.03 -36.43 -21.95
CA GLU A 52 17.74 -35.06 -22.40
C GLU A 52 16.46 -35.00 -23.24
N GLU A 53 16.27 -35.93 -24.18
CA GLU A 53 15.05 -36.06 -24.97
C GLU A 53 13.83 -36.33 -24.08
N LEU A 54 13.97 -37.24 -23.13
CA LEU A 54 12.93 -37.58 -22.16
C LEU A 54 12.58 -36.41 -21.23
N ILE A 55 13.56 -35.68 -20.70
CA ILE A 55 13.33 -34.47 -19.88
C ILE A 55 12.77 -33.33 -20.72
N THR A 56 12.91 -33.35 -22.05
CA THR A 56 12.32 -32.35 -22.93
C THR A 56 10.83 -32.64 -23.21
N GLU A 57 10.34 -33.84 -22.90
CA GLU A 57 8.92 -34.16 -23.00
C GLU A 57 8.09 -33.40 -21.96
N GLU A 58 7.02 -32.73 -22.39
CA GLU A 58 6.17 -31.87 -21.54
C GLU A 58 5.63 -32.61 -20.31
N GLU A 59 5.23 -33.88 -20.46
CA GLU A 59 4.72 -34.69 -19.36
C GLU A 59 5.79 -34.96 -18.29
N MET A 60 7.05 -35.13 -18.70
CA MET A 60 8.17 -35.33 -17.78
C MET A 60 8.59 -34.02 -17.10
N GLN A 61 8.65 -32.92 -17.86
CA GLN A 61 8.94 -31.58 -17.31
C GLN A 61 7.92 -31.19 -16.25
N GLN A 62 6.63 -31.39 -16.53
CA GLN A 62 5.58 -31.08 -15.58
C GLN A 62 5.74 -31.91 -14.30
N LYS A 63 6.06 -33.20 -14.41
CA LYS A 63 6.23 -34.07 -13.23
C LYS A 63 7.49 -33.74 -12.41
N LEU A 64 8.57 -33.32 -13.07
CA LEU A 64 9.84 -32.95 -12.44
C LEU A 64 9.77 -31.55 -11.78
N VAL A 65 9.17 -30.57 -12.45
CA VAL A 65 8.99 -29.20 -11.95
C VAL A 65 7.94 -29.13 -10.84
N MET A 66 6.99 -30.06 -10.79
CA MET A 66 5.98 -30.12 -9.74
C MET A 66 6.47 -30.79 -8.43
N ASP A 67 7.73 -31.23 -8.34
CA ASP A 67 8.27 -31.75 -7.08
C ASP A 67 8.38 -30.60 -6.05
N ASN A 68 7.47 -30.64 -5.08
CA ASN A 68 6.82 -29.47 -4.48
C ASN A 68 7.69 -28.71 -3.48
N ASN A 69 8.76 -29.32 -2.96
CA ASN A 69 9.56 -28.73 -1.89
C ASN A 69 10.74 -27.93 -2.43
N PHE A 70 11.50 -28.48 -3.38
CA PHE A 70 12.65 -27.79 -3.95
C PHE A 70 12.24 -26.53 -4.72
N VAL A 71 11.18 -26.61 -5.53
CA VAL A 71 10.67 -25.45 -6.28
C VAL A 71 10.12 -24.39 -5.34
N LYS A 72 9.36 -24.77 -4.31
CA LYS A 72 8.83 -23.83 -3.31
C LYS A 72 9.96 -23.16 -2.53
N GLU A 73 10.95 -23.92 -2.07
CA GLU A 73 12.10 -23.37 -1.34
C GLU A 73 12.92 -22.43 -2.23
N THR A 74 13.17 -22.82 -3.48
CA THR A 74 13.89 -21.97 -4.45
C THR A 74 13.12 -20.68 -4.74
N ILE A 75 11.80 -20.75 -4.95
CA ILE A 75 10.96 -19.57 -5.15
C ILE A 75 10.99 -18.67 -3.91
N GLN A 76 10.83 -19.24 -2.71
CA GLN A 76 10.87 -18.48 -1.47
C GLN A 76 12.23 -17.81 -1.25
N GLN A 77 13.33 -18.55 -1.42
CA GLN A 77 14.69 -18.02 -1.30
C GLN A 77 14.95 -16.95 -2.35
N THR A 78 14.55 -17.17 -3.60
CA THR A 78 14.77 -16.21 -4.68
C THR A 78 13.96 -14.93 -4.46
N LEU A 79 12.67 -15.04 -4.14
CA LEU A 79 11.81 -13.86 -3.92
C LEU A 79 12.17 -13.07 -2.66
N THR A 80 12.72 -13.73 -1.63
CA THR A 80 13.16 -13.05 -0.39
C THR A 80 14.62 -12.59 -0.44
N SER A 81 15.38 -13.03 -1.44
CA SER A 81 16.77 -12.60 -1.65
C SER A 81 16.86 -11.13 -2.09
N GLU A 82 18.05 -10.56 -1.94
CA GLU A 82 18.35 -9.22 -2.46
C GLU A 82 18.19 -9.14 -3.99
N ASP A 83 18.44 -10.23 -4.71
CA ASP A 83 18.25 -10.28 -6.17
C ASP A 83 16.76 -10.30 -6.54
N GLY A 84 15.92 -10.96 -5.74
CA GLY A 84 14.47 -10.87 -5.85
C GLY A 84 13.96 -9.44 -5.62
N LYS A 85 14.47 -8.74 -4.60
CA LYS A 85 14.13 -7.32 -4.37
C LYS A 85 14.54 -6.44 -5.55
N LYS A 86 15.75 -6.62 -6.09
CA LYS A 86 16.20 -5.90 -7.29
C LYS A 86 15.32 -6.19 -8.49
N PHE A 87 14.94 -7.46 -8.70
CA PHE A 87 14.03 -7.83 -9.77
C PHE A 87 12.71 -7.06 -9.67
N TRP A 88 12.07 -7.02 -8.49
CA TRP A 88 10.85 -6.26 -8.29
C TRP A 88 11.04 -4.75 -8.49
N LEU A 89 12.15 -4.19 -8.01
CA LEU A 89 12.46 -2.77 -8.20
C LEU A 89 12.65 -2.39 -9.67
N GLU A 90 13.30 -3.25 -10.47
CA GLU A 90 13.46 -3.02 -11.91
C GLU A 90 12.15 -3.27 -12.66
N ALA A 91 11.41 -4.32 -12.33
CA ALA A 91 10.11 -4.62 -12.94
C ALA A 91 9.10 -3.50 -12.70
N MET A 92 9.09 -2.89 -11.51
CA MET A 92 8.21 -1.76 -11.18
C MET A 92 8.54 -0.47 -11.94
N LYS A 93 9.71 -0.37 -12.60
CA LYS A 93 10.03 0.77 -13.47
C LYS A 93 9.37 0.66 -14.84
N ASP A 94 8.95 -0.54 -15.25
CA ASP A 94 8.18 -0.73 -16.47
C ASP A 94 6.74 -0.21 -16.24
N PRO A 95 6.29 0.81 -16.99
CA PRO A 95 4.95 1.38 -16.82
C PRO A 95 3.82 0.39 -17.09
N GLU A 96 3.99 -0.56 -18.01
CA GLU A 96 2.96 -1.55 -18.32
C GLU A 96 2.78 -2.52 -17.14
N PHE A 97 3.91 -3.06 -16.65
CA PHE A 97 3.93 -3.89 -15.46
C PHE A 97 3.36 -3.16 -14.23
N ALA A 98 3.85 -1.94 -13.96
CA ALA A 98 3.41 -1.15 -12.82
C ALA A 98 1.91 -0.83 -12.87
N LYS A 99 1.37 -0.55 -14.07
CA LYS A 99 -0.06 -0.33 -14.28
C LYS A 99 -0.87 -1.59 -13.95
N THR A 100 -0.54 -2.72 -14.57
CA THR A 100 -1.27 -3.98 -14.32
C THR A 100 -1.18 -4.39 -12.85
N PHE A 101 -0.01 -4.22 -12.23
CA PHE A 101 0.19 -4.48 -10.81
C PHE A 101 -0.69 -3.55 -9.94
N ALA A 102 -0.68 -2.25 -10.21
CA ALA A 102 -1.51 -1.28 -9.48
C ALA A 102 -3.02 -1.55 -9.64
N GLU A 103 -3.48 -1.87 -10.85
CA GLU A 103 -4.86 -2.25 -11.13
C GLU A 103 -5.26 -3.52 -10.37
N SER A 104 -4.37 -4.52 -10.30
CA SER A 104 -4.62 -5.76 -9.56
C SER A 104 -4.76 -5.52 -8.04
N MET A 105 -4.04 -4.53 -7.50
CA MET A 105 -4.06 -4.18 -6.09
C MET A 105 -5.08 -3.10 -5.72
N GLN A 106 -5.72 -2.48 -6.71
CA GLN A 106 -6.54 -1.28 -6.51
C GLN A 106 -7.61 -1.48 -5.44
N ALA A 107 -8.36 -2.59 -5.50
CA ALA A 107 -9.48 -2.85 -4.59
C ALA A 107 -9.02 -3.01 -3.12
N GLU A 108 -7.96 -3.78 -2.87
CA GLU A 108 -7.43 -3.95 -1.52
C GLU A 108 -6.72 -2.68 -1.04
N ASN A 109 -6.02 -1.95 -1.91
CA ASN A 109 -5.41 -0.68 -1.56
C ASN A 109 -6.46 0.37 -1.17
N GLU A 110 -7.56 0.46 -1.90
CA GLU A 110 -8.69 1.34 -1.56
C GLU A 110 -9.29 0.98 -0.19
N LYS A 111 -9.44 -0.32 0.09
CA LYS A 111 -9.93 -0.80 1.38
C LYS A 111 -8.99 -0.44 2.52
N ILE A 112 -7.67 -0.59 2.32
CA ILE A 112 -6.65 -0.17 3.29
C ILE A 112 -6.75 1.33 3.53
N LEU A 113 -6.77 2.15 2.48
CA LEU A 113 -6.88 3.61 2.60
C LEU A 113 -8.16 4.02 3.34
N LYS A 114 -9.31 3.43 3.00
CA LYS A 114 -10.58 3.69 3.71
C LYS A 114 -10.54 3.25 5.17
N GLY A 115 -9.81 2.19 5.48
CA GLY A 115 -9.54 1.74 6.84
C GLY A 115 -8.69 2.74 7.61
N LEU A 116 -7.56 3.15 7.03
CA LEU A 116 -6.63 4.13 7.59
C LEU A 116 -7.30 5.49 7.83
N MET A 117 -8.22 5.93 6.97
CA MET A 117 -8.97 7.17 7.22
C MET A 117 -9.79 7.15 8.53
N LYS A 118 -10.04 5.98 9.11
CA LYS A 118 -10.73 5.81 10.41
C LYS A 118 -9.76 5.57 11.57
N ASP A 119 -8.48 5.41 11.26
CA ASP A 119 -7.43 5.20 12.24
C ASP A 119 -6.97 6.54 12.84
N PRO A 120 -6.86 6.67 14.17
CA PRO A 120 -6.48 7.93 14.82
C PRO A 120 -5.08 8.44 14.43
N GLU A 121 -4.09 7.55 14.27
CA GLU A 121 -2.72 7.94 13.94
C GLU A 121 -2.65 8.47 12.51
N TYR A 122 -3.34 7.79 11.58
CA TYR A 122 -3.45 8.27 10.21
C TYR A 122 -4.22 9.58 10.08
N GLN A 123 -5.28 9.77 10.89
CA GLN A 123 -6.00 11.04 10.97
C GLN A 123 -5.10 12.17 11.48
N GLU A 124 -4.26 11.93 12.47
CA GLU A 124 -3.31 12.94 12.96
C GLU A 124 -2.30 13.35 11.90
N MET A 125 -1.76 12.38 11.14
CA MET A 125 -0.91 12.66 9.98
C MET A 125 -1.66 13.48 8.93
N MET A 126 -2.91 13.12 8.62
CA MET A 126 -3.75 13.87 7.68
C MET A 126 -4.03 15.30 8.15
N MET A 127 -4.31 15.49 9.44
CA MET A 127 -4.52 16.81 10.03
C MET A 127 -3.26 17.68 9.97
N THR A 128 -2.07 17.06 9.99
CA THR A 128 -0.81 17.78 9.78
C THR A 128 -0.69 18.27 8.34
N ILE A 129 -1.07 17.44 7.36
CA ILE A 129 -1.13 17.83 5.94
C ILE A 129 -2.15 18.97 5.73
N LEU A 130 -3.31 18.91 6.37
CA LEU A 130 -4.34 19.96 6.26
C LEU A 130 -3.94 21.31 6.88
N LYS A 131 -2.90 21.34 7.73
CA LYS A 131 -2.34 22.57 8.31
C LYS A 131 -1.20 23.16 7.49
N ASP A 132 -0.90 22.59 6.32
CA ASP A 132 0.09 23.15 5.42
C ASP A 132 -0.33 24.56 4.94
N PRO A 133 0.61 25.51 4.75
CA PRO A 133 0.30 26.87 4.30
C PRO A 133 -0.55 26.95 3.02
N GLU A 134 -0.41 26.00 2.09
CA GLU A 134 -1.25 25.99 0.87
C GLU A 134 -2.72 25.69 1.20
N MET A 135 -2.95 24.76 2.13
CA MET A 135 -4.29 24.42 2.61
C MET A 135 -4.89 25.54 3.45
N GLU A 136 -4.06 26.22 4.25
CA GLU A 136 -4.48 27.43 4.98
C GLU A 136 -4.89 28.55 4.02
N ALA A 137 -4.11 28.81 2.97
CA ALA A 137 -4.44 29.81 1.97
C ALA A 137 -5.76 29.49 1.25
N ALA A 138 -5.98 28.23 0.86
CA ALA A 138 -7.23 27.79 0.25
C ALA A 138 -8.43 27.94 1.21
N ALA A 139 -8.24 27.64 2.51
CA ALA A 139 -9.26 27.82 3.53
C ALA A 139 -9.60 29.32 3.73
N LEU A 140 -8.59 30.20 3.73
CA LEU A 140 -8.78 31.65 3.82
C LEU A 140 -9.51 32.21 2.60
N GLU A 141 -9.18 31.73 1.39
CA GLU A 141 -9.91 32.10 0.17
C GLU A 141 -11.38 31.69 0.26
N LEU A 142 -11.66 30.48 0.75
CA LEU A 142 -13.03 30.02 0.98
C LEU A 142 -13.77 30.91 1.98
N MET A 143 -13.13 31.36 3.06
CA MET A 143 -13.73 32.31 4.01
C MET A 143 -13.99 33.69 3.39
N GLN A 144 -13.24 34.08 2.36
CA GLN A 144 -13.46 35.33 1.64
C GLN A 144 -14.54 35.23 0.56
N SER A 145 -15.04 34.02 0.27
CA SER A 145 -16.11 33.77 -0.70
C SER A 145 -17.41 34.52 -0.32
N LYS A 146 -18.24 34.78 -1.33
CA LYS A 146 -19.51 35.51 -1.13
C LYS A 146 -20.48 34.69 -0.28
N GLU A 147 -20.47 33.38 -0.48
CA GLU A 147 -21.30 32.40 0.21
C GLU A 147 -20.98 32.39 1.70
N TYR A 148 -19.70 32.35 2.06
CA TYR A 148 -19.29 32.42 3.47
C TYR A 148 -19.59 33.79 4.09
N ARG A 149 -19.34 34.89 3.36
CA ARG A 149 -19.70 36.25 3.82
C ARG A 149 -21.19 36.38 4.11
N GLN A 150 -22.05 35.76 3.32
CA GLN A 150 -23.50 35.79 3.57
C GLN A 150 -23.86 35.08 4.88
N GLN A 151 -23.26 33.91 5.15
CA GLN A 151 -23.42 33.22 6.43
C GLN A 151 -22.92 34.08 7.60
N VAL A 152 -21.76 34.73 7.44
CA VAL A 152 -21.21 35.64 8.45
C VAL A 152 -22.14 36.82 8.70
N MET A 153 -22.73 37.42 7.67
CA MET A 153 -23.71 38.49 7.84
C MET A 153 -24.95 38.03 8.60
N THR A 154 -25.46 36.83 8.33
CA THR A 154 -26.59 36.25 9.08
C THR A 154 -26.23 36.03 10.55
N ILE A 155 -25.07 35.44 10.83
CA ILE A 155 -24.58 35.25 12.21
C ILE A 155 -24.42 36.58 12.93
N MET A 156 -23.91 37.61 12.23
CA MET A 156 -23.80 38.96 12.79
C MET A 156 -25.17 39.56 13.10
N GLN A 157 -26.15 39.44 12.20
CA GLN A 157 -27.52 39.91 12.42
C GLN A 157 -28.15 39.24 13.65
N GLU A 158 -28.06 37.91 13.75
CA GLU A 158 -28.52 37.16 14.92
C GLU A 158 -27.79 37.58 16.20
N SER A 159 -26.48 37.86 16.10
CA SER A 159 -25.69 38.35 17.24
C SER A 159 -26.13 39.74 17.69
N PHE A 160 -26.49 40.64 16.77
CA PHE A 160 -27.03 41.97 17.11
C PHE A 160 -28.40 41.90 17.77
N GLU A 161 -29.21 40.89 17.44
CA GLU A 161 -30.52 40.65 18.06
C GLU A 161 -30.40 40.03 19.47
N SER A 162 -29.21 39.52 19.83
CA SER A 162 -28.97 38.95 21.16
C SER A 162 -29.13 40.01 22.26
N PRO A 163 -29.95 39.77 23.30
CA PRO A 163 -30.16 40.72 24.40
C PRO A 163 -28.86 41.17 25.09
N LEU A 164 -27.86 40.28 25.18
CA LEU A 164 -26.54 40.61 25.73
C LEU A 164 -25.80 41.63 24.85
N PHE A 165 -25.88 41.46 23.53
CA PHE A 165 -25.21 42.34 22.59
C PHE A 165 -25.90 43.71 22.53
N VAL A 166 -27.24 43.73 22.50
CA VAL A 166 -28.04 44.95 22.61
C VAL A 166 -27.74 45.71 23.90
N ALA A 167 -27.68 45.02 25.05
CA ALA A 167 -27.34 45.64 26.33
C ALA A 167 -25.95 46.29 26.29
N LYS A 168 -24.95 45.58 25.73
CA LYS A 168 -23.58 46.09 25.60
C LYS A 168 -23.47 47.27 24.63
N ILE A 169 -24.20 47.25 23.52
CA ILE A 169 -24.29 48.40 22.62
C ILE A 169 -24.91 49.60 23.33
N ASN A 170 -25.99 49.40 24.07
CA ASN A 170 -26.64 50.48 24.82
C ASN A 170 -25.71 51.08 25.88
N GLU A 171 -24.95 50.25 26.61
CA GLU A 171 -23.94 50.71 27.57
C GLU A 171 -22.84 51.54 26.89
N ILE A 172 -22.34 51.10 25.73
CA ILE A 172 -21.35 51.84 24.94
C ILE A 172 -21.94 53.17 24.46
N LEU A 173 -23.16 53.17 23.92
CA LEU A 173 -23.86 54.38 23.46
C LEU A 173 -24.06 55.39 24.59
N MET A 174 -24.47 54.93 25.77
CA MET A 174 -24.58 55.77 26.96
C MET A 174 -23.22 56.37 27.36
N THR A 175 -22.16 55.57 27.32
CA THR A 175 -20.79 56.02 27.65
C THR A 175 -20.28 57.06 26.65
N VAL A 176 -20.49 56.83 25.35
CA VAL A 176 -20.08 57.77 24.28
C VAL A 176 -20.86 59.07 24.39
N THR A 177 -22.17 58.99 24.62
CA THR A 177 -23.03 60.18 24.78
C THR A 177 -22.63 60.98 26.02
N ALA A 178 -22.34 60.32 27.14
CA ALA A 178 -21.86 60.97 28.36
C ALA A 178 -20.53 61.68 28.12
N LYS A 179 -19.57 61.05 27.42
CA LYS A 179 -18.30 61.69 27.05
C LYS A 179 -18.49 62.89 26.13
N HIS A 180 -19.34 62.76 25.11
CA HIS A 180 -19.63 63.86 24.18
C HIS A 180 -20.31 65.04 24.87
N LEU A 181 -21.20 64.77 25.82
CA LEU A 181 -21.85 65.79 26.62
C LEU A 181 -20.85 66.49 27.55
N ASP A 182 -19.95 65.73 28.20
CA ASP A 182 -18.88 66.27 29.04
C ASP A 182 -17.88 67.12 28.23
N GLU A 183 -17.56 66.72 27.00
CA GLU A 183 -16.78 67.52 26.04
C GLU A 183 -17.50 68.80 25.59
N LEU A 184 -18.80 68.72 25.26
CA LEU A 184 -19.62 69.90 24.93
C LEU A 184 -19.74 70.88 26.10
N THR A 185 -19.82 70.36 27.32
CA THR A 185 -19.89 71.19 28.53
C THR A 185 -18.55 71.89 28.79
N LYS A 186 -17.43 71.19 28.61
CA LYS A 186 -16.08 71.79 28.66
C LYS A 186 -15.83 72.79 27.54
N GLN A 187 -16.40 72.57 26.35
CA GLN A 187 -16.28 73.50 25.23
C GLN A 187 -17.15 74.76 25.43
N ALA A 188 -18.33 74.63 26.04
CA ALA A 188 -19.19 75.75 26.43
C ALA A 188 -18.58 76.60 27.56
N GLU A 189 -17.83 76.01 28.49
CA GLU A 189 -17.07 76.76 29.51
C GLU A 189 -15.85 77.51 28.92
N SER A 190 -15.35 77.12 27.75
CA SER A 190 -14.24 77.83 27.07
C SER A 190 -14.67 78.98 26.13
N GLY A 191 -15.97 79.12 25.84
CA GLY A 191 -16.51 80.11 24.90
C GLY A 191 -17.31 81.25 25.54
N GLY A 192 -17.42 81.28 26.86
CA GLY A 192 -18.34 82.13 27.62
C GLY A 192 -17.69 83.31 28.36
N GLU A 193 -16.71 84.00 27.79
CA GLU A 193 -16.12 85.18 28.44
C GLU A 193 -15.86 86.33 27.45
N ALA A 194 -16.93 86.99 27.01
CA ALA A 194 -16.88 88.36 26.47
C ALA A 194 -18.29 88.96 26.36
N LYS A 195 -18.85 89.44 27.48
CA LYS A 195 -19.63 90.69 27.57
C LYS A 195 -20.26 90.85 28.95
N LYS A 196 -19.60 91.62 29.81
CA LYS A 196 -20.22 92.52 30.79
C LYS A 196 -19.18 93.54 31.26
N GLU A 197 -19.67 94.77 31.51
CA GLU A 197 -18.95 96.03 31.76
C GLU A 197 -18.49 96.73 30.47
N GLU A 198 -18.72 98.02 30.20
CA GLU A 198 -19.09 99.23 30.96
C GLU A 198 -20.38 99.84 30.37
N GLY A 199 -21.24 100.59 31.05
CA GLY A 199 -20.99 101.76 31.90
C GLY A 199 -21.92 102.87 31.40
N GLY A 200 -22.87 103.29 32.24
CA GLY A 200 -23.77 104.40 31.91
C GLY A 200 -23.07 105.75 31.96
N GLY A 201 -23.60 106.73 31.23
CA GLY A 201 -23.25 108.14 31.42
C GLY A 201 -23.30 108.99 30.15
N GLU A 202 -24.43 109.69 30.00
CA GLU A 202 -24.48 111.15 29.75
C GLU A 202 -23.91 111.76 28.45
N GLY A 203 -24.69 112.66 27.83
CA GLY A 203 -24.16 113.74 27.00
C GLY A 203 -24.87 113.93 25.67
N GLY A 204 -25.58 115.05 25.52
CA GLY A 204 -26.37 115.39 24.35
C GLY A 204 -25.58 115.93 23.16
N SER A 205 -26.19 115.85 21.99
CA SER A 205 -26.71 116.99 21.23
C SER A 205 -27.55 116.50 20.06
#